data_AF-A0A2R7ISA4-F1
#
_entry.id   AF-A0A2R7ISA4-F1
#
_cell.length_a   1.000
_cell.length_b   1.000
_cell.length_c   1.000
_cell.angle_alpha   90.00
_cell.angle_beta   90.00
_cell.angle_gamma   90.00
#
_symmetry.space_group_name_H-M   'P 1'
#
loop_
_entity.id
_entity.type
_entity.pdbx_description
1 polymer ?
#
loop_
_entity_poly.entity_id
_entity_poly.type
_entity_poly.pdbx_seq_one_letter_code
_entity_poly.pdbx_strand_id
1 'polypeptide(L)'
;MRIAIPLALIAVVVGAAPASAAFENLPPVGCILSRTEQLPRADLVELVRSGFAPTSKGGKASMMTVGQVVQGCRRSYGWSKPREDAAMQYFAMRVLHDAAIEQGKRLGLTEPTLAGYVATLSPEAAATYATGKVTPELNRAAFAHLEKSGVPVATMKPEEIQALGQALNMAIYTRLGQANAEKAYAGK
;
A
#
# COMPACT_ATOMS: atom_id res chain seq x y z
N MET A 1 3.81 16.71 73.10
CA MET A 1 5.23 16.30 73.04
C MET A 1 5.40 15.39 71.81
N ARG A 2 6.20 15.87 70.84
CA ARG A 2 6.67 15.21 69.59
C ARG A 2 5.62 14.78 68.55
N ILE A 3 5.33 15.73 67.65
CA ILE A 3 4.79 15.51 66.31
C ILE A 3 5.92 14.91 65.45
N ALA A 4 5.69 13.74 64.85
CA ALA A 4 6.57 13.17 63.85
C ALA A 4 5.90 13.25 62.48
N ILE A 5 6.45 14.09 61.60
CA ILE A 5 6.06 14.23 60.20
C ILE A 5 6.95 13.25 59.41
N PRO A 6 6.42 12.19 58.78
CA PRO A 6 7.20 11.44 57.82
C PRO A 6 7.23 12.21 56.49
N LEU A 7 8.41 12.71 56.13
CA LEU A 7 8.76 13.07 54.76
C LEU A 7 8.62 11.81 53.90
N ALA A 8 7.58 11.73 53.07
CA ALA A 8 7.53 10.78 51.97
C ALA A 8 8.16 11.44 50.75
N LEU A 9 9.32 10.90 50.33
CA LEU A 9 10.01 11.26 49.10
C LEU A 9 9.08 11.14 47.89
N ILE A 10 9.05 12.20 47.09
CA ILE A 10 8.53 12.20 45.72
C ILE A 10 9.51 11.39 44.87
N ALA A 11 9.17 10.14 44.57
CA ALA A 11 9.81 9.40 43.48
C ALA A 11 9.10 9.79 42.18
N VAL A 12 9.69 10.73 41.43
CA VAL A 12 9.35 10.93 40.01
C VAL A 12 9.82 9.69 39.28
N VAL A 13 8.91 8.73 39.07
CA VAL A 13 9.13 7.66 38.11
C VAL A 13 9.08 8.32 36.74
N VAL A 14 10.26 8.65 36.20
CA VAL A 14 10.44 8.87 34.77
C VAL A 14 10.11 7.53 34.12
N GLY A 15 8.84 7.32 33.82
CA GLY A 15 8.40 6.24 32.96
C GLY A 15 9.02 6.52 31.60
N ALA A 16 10.13 5.84 31.31
CA ALA A 16 10.60 5.68 29.95
C ALA A 16 9.40 5.15 29.15
N ALA A 17 8.85 5.98 28.28
CA ALA A 17 7.85 5.54 27.33
C ALA A 17 8.41 4.31 26.62
N PRO A 18 7.67 3.20 26.50
CA PRO A 18 8.18 2.05 25.77
C PRO A 18 8.15 2.42 24.28
N ALA A 19 9.26 2.95 23.77
CA ALA A 19 9.48 3.18 22.34
C ALA A 19 9.68 1.86 21.55
N SER A 20 9.23 0.72 22.10
CA SER A 20 9.52 -0.61 21.60
C SER A 20 8.27 -1.47 21.36
N ALA A 21 7.07 -0.99 21.71
CA ALA A 21 5.83 -1.73 21.50
C ALA A 21 5.25 -1.63 20.07
N ALA A 22 5.89 -0.93 19.13
CA ALA A 22 5.30 -0.62 17.82
C ALA A 22 5.83 -1.43 16.62
N PHE A 23 6.88 -2.25 16.78
CA PHE A 23 7.53 -2.90 15.63
C PHE A 23 7.43 -4.43 15.59
N GLU A 24 7.39 -5.15 16.72
CA GLU A 24 7.38 -6.63 16.71
C GLU A 24 6.12 -7.25 16.07
N ASN A 25 5.01 -6.52 16.02
CA ASN A 25 3.74 -6.97 15.46
C ASN A 25 3.43 -6.38 14.08
N LEU A 26 4.35 -5.63 13.46
CA LEU A 26 4.11 -5.17 12.10
C LEU A 26 4.19 -6.38 11.16
N PRO A 27 3.14 -6.68 10.37
CA PRO A 27 3.29 -7.62 9.29
C PRO A 27 4.47 -7.15 8.43
N PRO A 28 5.35 -8.03 7.92
CA PRO A 28 6.56 -7.74 7.15
C PRO A 28 6.47 -6.58 6.17
N VAL A 29 5.33 -6.48 5.52
CA VAL A 29 4.95 -5.43 4.61
C VAL A 29 5.05 -4.05 5.28
N GLY A 30 4.55 -3.92 6.51
CA GLY A 30 4.67 -2.72 7.34
C GLY A 30 6.12 -2.37 7.70
N CYS A 31 7.03 -3.34 7.79
CA CYS A 31 8.46 -3.04 8.00
C CYS A 31 9.08 -2.30 6.82
N ILE A 32 8.76 -2.73 5.58
CA ILE A 32 9.26 -2.04 4.39
C ILE A 32 8.57 -0.67 4.28
N LEU A 33 7.24 -0.64 4.32
CA LEU A 33 6.46 0.58 4.09
C LEU A 33 6.84 1.71 5.06
N SER A 34 6.86 1.44 6.37
CA SER A 34 7.21 2.44 7.39
C SER A 34 8.61 3.04 7.21
N ARG A 35 9.54 2.32 6.58
CA ARG A 35 10.91 2.80 6.35
C ARG A 35 11.12 3.41 4.97
N THR A 36 10.13 3.31 4.09
CA THR A 36 10.17 3.82 2.71
C THR A 36 9.19 4.96 2.47
N GLU A 37 8.33 5.29 3.43
CA GLU A 37 7.31 6.33 3.32
C GLU A 37 7.88 7.74 3.06
N GLN A 38 9.13 7.97 3.47
CA GLN A 38 9.83 9.25 3.27
C GLN A 38 10.41 9.40 1.87
N LEU A 39 10.47 8.32 1.07
CA LEU A 39 11.01 8.39 -0.28
C LEU A 39 10.04 9.12 -1.22
N PRO A 40 10.54 9.90 -2.20
CA PRO A 40 9.68 10.57 -3.16
C PRO A 40 8.81 9.56 -3.90
N ARG A 41 7.49 9.76 -3.88
CA ARG A 41 6.52 8.86 -4.53
C ARG A 41 6.84 8.66 -6.02
N ALA A 42 7.24 9.72 -6.72
CA ALA A 42 7.60 9.63 -8.14
C ALA A 42 8.75 8.65 -8.38
N ASP A 43 9.79 8.69 -7.53
CA ASP A 43 10.95 7.80 -7.62
C ASP A 43 10.57 6.35 -7.27
N LEU A 44 9.68 6.15 -6.29
CA LEU A 44 9.13 4.83 -5.97
C LEU A 44 8.31 4.25 -7.13
N VAL A 45 7.46 5.07 -7.76
CA VAL A 45 6.66 4.64 -8.92
C VAL A 45 7.56 4.29 -10.09
N GLU A 46 8.58 5.09 -10.39
CA GLU A 46 9.59 4.75 -11.40
C GLU A 46 10.30 3.44 -11.07
N LEU A 47 10.78 3.29 -9.83
CA LEU A 47 11.46 2.10 -9.35
C LEU A 47 10.62 0.84 -9.58
N VAL A 48 9.34 0.88 -9.20
CA VAL A 48 8.46 -0.29 -9.34
C VAL A 48 8.09 -0.54 -10.80
N ARG A 49 7.78 0.50 -11.58
CA ARG A 49 7.45 0.37 -13.01
C ARG A 49 8.62 -0.14 -13.85
N SER A 50 9.85 0.16 -13.45
CA SER A 50 11.07 -0.34 -14.09
C SER A 50 11.46 -1.75 -13.65
N GLY A 51 10.64 -2.43 -12.82
CA GLY A 51 10.97 -3.77 -12.33
C GLY A 51 12.20 -3.78 -11.43
N PHE A 52 12.39 -2.72 -10.63
CA PHE A 52 13.56 -2.51 -9.77
C PHE A 52 14.88 -2.35 -10.54
N ALA A 53 14.82 -1.85 -11.79
CA ALA A 53 15.97 -1.48 -12.60
C ALA A 53 15.91 0.00 -13.06
N PRO A 54 15.92 0.97 -12.12
CA PRO A 54 15.73 2.38 -12.44
C PRO A 54 16.92 2.98 -13.18
N THR A 55 16.66 3.91 -14.08
CA THR A 55 17.70 4.62 -14.83
C THR A 55 17.97 6.02 -14.27
N SER A 56 16.97 6.65 -13.64
CA SER A 56 17.11 7.98 -13.06
C SER A 56 17.95 7.99 -11.78
N LYS A 57 18.45 9.16 -11.41
CA LYS A 57 19.17 9.37 -10.15
C LYS A 57 18.27 9.08 -8.92
N GLY A 58 17.03 9.57 -8.96
CA GLY A 58 16.06 9.40 -7.86
C GLY A 58 15.63 7.95 -7.69
N GLY A 59 15.33 7.26 -8.80
CA GLY A 59 15.03 5.83 -8.80
C GLY A 59 16.18 4.98 -8.27
N LYS A 60 17.43 5.24 -8.68
CA LYS A 60 18.62 4.54 -8.14
C LYS A 60 18.81 4.77 -6.64
N ALA A 61 18.62 5.99 -6.15
CA ALA A 61 18.68 6.30 -4.72
C ALA A 61 17.58 5.57 -3.93
N SER A 62 16.36 5.53 -4.48
CA SER A 62 15.24 4.78 -3.91
C SER A 62 15.52 3.28 -3.91
N MET A 63 16.09 2.71 -4.98
CA MET A 63 16.47 1.30 -5.05
C MET A 63 17.47 0.92 -3.94
N MET A 64 18.50 1.74 -3.73
CA MET A 64 19.48 1.50 -2.66
C MET A 64 18.81 1.51 -1.28
N THR A 65 17.94 2.49 -1.04
CA THR A 65 17.24 2.64 0.25
C THR A 65 16.29 1.45 0.48
N VAL A 66 15.46 1.11 -0.51
CA VAL A 66 14.57 -0.06 -0.45
C VAL A 66 15.37 -1.34 -0.21
N GLY A 67 16.50 -1.53 -0.92
CA GLY A 67 17.37 -2.69 -0.71
C GLY A 67 17.93 -2.79 0.71
N GLN A 68 18.39 -1.67 1.29
CA GLN A 68 18.85 -1.62 2.68
C GLN A 68 17.73 -1.93 3.68
N VAL A 69 16.54 -1.37 3.46
CA VAL A 69 15.35 -1.62 4.28
C VAL A 69 14.96 -3.10 4.25
N VAL A 70 14.90 -3.70 3.07
CA VAL A 70 14.54 -5.12 2.88
C VAL A 70 15.55 -6.02 3.58
N GLN A 71 16.86 -5.78 3.41
CA GLN A 71 17.89 -6.53 4.12
C GLN A 71 17.81 -6.36 5.64
N GLY A 72 17.48 -5.15 6.11
CA GLY A 72 17.24 -4.88 7.53
C GLY A 72 16.05 -5.68 8.06
N CYS A 73 14.90 -5.58 7.40
CA CYS A 73 13.69 -6.31 7.76
C CYS A 73 13.91 -7.82 7.71
N ARG A 74 14.54 -8.35 6.65
CA ARG A 74 14.84 -9.78 6.55
C ARG A 74 15.69 -10.27 7.72
N ARG A 75 16.73 -9.51 8.13
CA ARG A 75 17.57 -9.87 9.29
C ARG A 75 16.78 -9.82 10.59
N SER A 76 15.97 -8.78 10.79
CA SER A 76 15.18 -8.61 12.02
C SER A 76 14.10 -9.66 12.21
N TYR A 77 13.47 -10.12 11.12
CA TYR A 77 12.31 -11.01 11.17
C TYR A 77 12.57 -12.41 10.61
N GLY A 78 13.82 -12.74 10.27
CA GLY A 78 14.21 -14.05 9.75
C GLY A 78 13.48 -14.46 8.47
N TRP A 79 13.23 -13.53 7.54
CA TRP A 79 12.46 -13.87 6.34
C TRP A 79 13.18 -14.87 5.44
N SER A 80 12.45 -15.91 5.03
CA SER A 80 12.86 -16.77 3.91
C SER A 80 12.75 -16.01 2.59
N LYS A 81 13.41 -16.50 1.53
CA LYS A 81 13.32 -15.89 0.19
C LYS A 81 11.88 -15.76 -0.32
N PRO A 82 10.99 -16.76 -0.20
CA PRO A 82 9.58 -16.60 -0.58
C PRO A 82 8.85 -15.50 0.20
N ARG A 83 9.21 -15.31 1.47
CA ARG A 83 8.62 -14.30 2.35
C ARG A 83 9.10 -12.90 1.98
N GLU A 84 10.38 -12.77 1.62
CA GLU A 84 10.96 -11.56 1.02
C GLU A 84 10.25 -11.21 -0.30
N ASP A 85 10.05 -12.20 -1.19
CA ASP A 85 9.38 -12.00 -2.48
C ASP A 85 7.93 -11.55 -2.32
N ALA A 86 7.18 -12.16 -1.40
CA ALA A 86 5.81 -11.74 -1.09
C ALA A 86 5.77 -10.31 -0.54
N ALA A 87 6.69 -9.94 0.35
CA ALA A 87 6.76 -8.58 0.90
C ALA A 87 7.11 -7.55 -0.18
N MET A 88 8.04 -7.87 -1.07
CA MET A 88 8.41 -7.02 -2.21
C MET A 88 7.28 -6.87 -3.21
N GLN A 89 6.55 -7.95 -3.49
CA GLN A 89 5.36 -7.91 -4.34
C GLN A 89 4.28 -7.01 -3.74
N TYR A 90 4.01 -7.14 -2.43
CA TYR A 90 3.07 -6.24 -1.77
C TYR A 90 3.52 -4.79 -1.89
N PHE A 91 4.79 -4.51 -1.56
CA PHE A 91 5.35 -3.16 -1.63
C PHE A 91 5.17 -2.54 -3.02
N ALA A 92 5.53 -3.28 -4.07
CA ALA A 92 5.34 -2.86 -5.45
C ALA A 92 3.87 -2.53 -5.76
N MET A 93 2.96 -3.44 -5.39
CA MET A 93 1.53 -3.25 -5.60
C MET A 93 0.99 -2.05 -4.82
N ARG A 94 1.46 -1.82 -3.59
CA ARG A 94 1.04 -0.67 -2.78
C ARG A 94 1.47 0.66 -3.40
N VAL A 95 2.72 0.76 -3.84
CA VAL A 95 3.24 1.97 -4.51
C VAL A 95 2.42 2.31 -5.75
N LEU A 96 2.15 1.32 -6.60
CA LEU A 96 1.37 1.52 -7.82
C LEU A 96 -0.10 1.85 -7.53
N HIS A 97 -0.66 1.24 -6.49
CA HIS A 97 -2.02 1.50 -6.05
C HIS A 97 -2.20 2.94 -5.58
N ASP A 98 -1.31 3.41 -4.68
CA ASP A 98 -1.34 4.79 -4.18
C ASP A 98 -1.20 5.79 -5.34
N ALA A 99 -0.34 5.49 -6.32
CA ALA A 99 -0.20 6.31 -7.52
C ALA A 99 -1.47 6.34 -8.39
N ALA A 100 -2.15 5.19 -8.53
CA ALA A 100 -3.39 5.09 -9.30
C ALA A 100 -4.55 5.84 -8.62
N ILE A 101 -4.68 5.73 -7.30
CA ILE A 101 -5.66 6.50 -6.52
C ILE A 101 -5.41 8.00 -6.70
N GLU A 102 -4.18 8.48 -6.55
CA GLU A 102 -3.85 9.90 -6.73
C GLU A 102 -4.15 10.41 -8.14
N GLN A 103 -3.85 9.60 -9.16
CA GLN A 103 -4.17 9.92 -10.55
C GLN A 103 -5.68 10.07 -10.77
N GLY A 104 -6.49 9.19 -10.17
CA GLY A 104 -7.95 9.20 -10.30
C GLY A 104 -8.67 10.13 -9.33
N LYS A 105 -7.98 10.67 -8.31
CA LYS A 105 -8.61 11.42 -7.19
C LYS A 105 -9.40 12.64 -7.66
N ARG A 106 -8.85 13.38 -8.62
CA ARG A 106 -9.53 14.56 -9.20
C ARG A 106 -10.78 14.20 -9.99
N LEU A 107 -10.90 12.94 -10.40
CA LEU A 107 -12.01 12.38 -11.17
C LEU A 107 -12.96 11.57 -10.27
N GLY A 108 -12.85 11.70 -8.94
CA GLY A 108 -13.76 11.05 -7.98
C GLY A 108 -13.38 9.60 -7.62
N LEU A 109 -12.26 9.07 -8.10
CA LEU A 109 -11.76 7.78 -7.60
C LEU A 109 -11.24 7.95 -6.17
N THR A 110 -11.75 7.14 -5.24
CA THR A 110 -11.33 7.16 -3.84
C THR A 110 -11.11 5.73 -3.35
N GLU A 111 -10.34 5.59 -2.28
CA GLU A 111 -10.12 4.26 -1.68
C GLU A 111 -11.43 3.60 -1.23
N PRO A 112 -12.39 4.29 -0.57
CA PRO A 112 -13.66 3.66 -0.20
C PRO A 112 -14.48 3.16 -1.39
N THR A 113 -14.57 3.95 -2.46
CA THR A 113 -15.35 3.55 -3.66
C THR A 113 -14.70 2.39 -4.39
N LEU A 114 -13.36 2.38 -4.48
CA LEU A 114 -12.61 1.25 -5.01
C LEU A 114 -12.78 -0.01 -4.17
N ALA A 115 -12.61 0.09 -2.85
CA ALA A 115 -12.73 -1.04 -1.93
C ALA A 115 -14.13 -1.66 -1.97
N GLY A 116 -15.17 -0.81 -2.04
CA GLY A 116 -16.55 -1.24 -2.25
C GLY A 116 -16.72 -2.06 -3.52
N TYR A 117 -16.16 -1.61 -4.65
CA TYR A 117 -16.22 -2.37 -5.91
C TYR A 117 -15.48 -3.70 -5.81
N VAL A 118 -14.22 -3.69 -5.33
CA VAL A 118 -13.38 -4.89 -5.22
C VAL A 118 -14.05 -5.97 -4.36
N ALA A 119 -14.74 -5.57 -3.28
CA ALA A 119 -15.48 -6.49 -2.41
C ALA A 119 -16.66 -7.19 -3.11
N THR A 120 -17.18 -6.64 -4.21
CA THR A 120 -18.28 -7.23 -4.99
C THR A 120 -17.82 -8.14 -6.13
N LEU A 121 -16.51 -8.21 -6.41
CA LEU A 121 -15.98 -9.01 -7.51
C LEU A 121 -16.15 -10.51 -7.21
N SER A 122 -16.64 -11.25 -8.21
CA SER A 122 -16.54 -12.71 -8.20
C SER A 122 -15.07 -13.16 -8.27
N PRO A 123 -14.75 -14.39 -7.85
CA PRO A 123 -13.39 -14.93 -7.99
C PRO A 123 -12.87 -14.90 -9.44
N GLU A 124 -13.74 -15.17 -10.42
CA GLU A 124 -13.40 -15.13 -11.84
C GLU A 124 -13.12 -13.71 -12.34
N ALA A 125 -13.93 -12.73 -11.93
CA ALA A 125 -13.70 -11.33 -12.27
C ALA A 125 -12.39 -10.83 -11.64
N ALA A 126 -12.13 -11.16 -10.39
CA ALA A 126 -10.88 -10.83 -9.70
C ALA A 126 -9.66 -11.46 -10.40
N ALA A 127 -9.75 -12.73 -10.83
CA ALA A 127 -8.69 -13.38 -11.60
C ALA A 127 -8.45 -12.70 -12.95
N THR A 128 -9.52 -12.26 -13.62
CA THR A 128 -9.42 -11.52 -14.88
C THR A 128 -8.67 -10.20 -14.70
N TYR A 129 -9.02 -9.43 -13.66
CA TYR A 129 -8.27 -8.22 -13.29
C TYR A 129 -6.80 -8.53 -12.97
N ALA A 130 -6.53 -9.58 -12.20
CA ALA A 130 -5.17 -9.96 -11.79
C ALA A 130 -4.25 -10.35 -12.97
N THR A 131 -4.83 -10.75 -14.11
CA THR A 131 -4.06 -11.05 -15.34
C THR A 131 -3.96 -9.86 -16.31
N GLY A 132 -4.55 -8.71 -15.98
CA GLY A 132 -4.60 -7.53 -16.84
C GLY A 132 -5.53 -7.67 -18.04
N LYS A 133 -6.31 -8.75 -18.13
CA LYS A 133 -7.23 -9.05 -19.25
C LYS A 133 -8.62 -8.43 -19.03
N VAL A 134 -8.66 -7.18 -18.59
CA VAL A 134 -9.92 -6.49 -18.26
C VAL A 134 -10.81 -6.40 -19.50
N THR A 135 -12.00 -6.98 -19.42
CA THR A 135 -12.97 -6.97 -20.54
C THR A 135 -13.81 -5.68 -20.55
N PRO A 136 -14.43 -5.32 -21.68
CA PRO A 136 -15.35 -4.18 -21.75
C PRO A 136 -16.50 -4.28 -20.73
N GLU A 137 -16.97 -5.49 -20.43
CA GLU A 137 -18.06 -5.76 -19.48
C GLU A 137 -17.64 -5.47 -18.04
N LEU A 138 -16.45 -5.94 -17.64
CA LEU A 138 -15.88 -5.64 -16.32
C LEU A 138 -15.62 -4.14 -16.15
N ASN A 139 -15.09 -3.50 -17.20
CA ASN A 139 -14.86 -2.07 -17.19
C ASN A 139 -16.19 -1.30 -17.05
N ARG A 140 -17.23 -1.69 -17.78
CA ARG A 140 -18.58 -1.10 -17.66
C ARG A 140 -19.18 -1.29 -16.27
N ALA A 141 -19.02 -2.47 -15.66
CA ALA A 141 -19.48 -2.73 -14.30
C ALA A 141 -18.76 -1.86 -13.27
N ALA A 142 -17.44 -1.65 -13.44
CA ALA A 142 -16.65 -0.78 -12.59
C ALA A 142 -17.10 0.69 -12.67
N PHE A 143 -17.32 1.21 -13.88
CA PHE A 143 -17.87 2.56 -14.06
C PHE A 143 -19.28 2.71 -13.47
N ALA A 144 -20.16 1.73 -13.67
CA ALA A 144 -21.50 1.75 -13.07
C ALA A 144 -21.45 1.76 -11.54
N HIS A 145 -20.45 1.11 -10.92
CA HIS A 145 -20.23 1.19 -9.48
C HIS A 145 -19.78 2.60 -9.05
N LEU A 146 -18.88 3.23 -9.79
CA LEU A 146 -18.44 4.60 -9.53
C LEU A 146 -19.61 5.59 -9.61
N GLU A 147 -20.47 5.47 -10.62
CA GLU A 147 -21.67 6.32 -10.77
C GLU A 147 -22.62 6.16 -9.58
N LYS A 148 -22.90 4.92 -9.16
CA LYS A 148 -23.72 4.65 -7.96
C LYS A 148 -23.10 5.21 -6.68
N SER A 149 -21.79 5.38 -6.68
CA SER A 149 -21.03 5.96 -5.56
C SER A 149 -20.89 7.49 -5.65
N GLY A 150 -21.57 8.13 -6.61
CA GLY A 150 -21.61 9.59 -6.77
C GLY A 150 -20.51 10.18 -7.66
N VAL A 151 -19.74 9.36 -8.38
CA VAL A 151 -18.77 9.86 -9.36
C VAL A 151 -19.51 10.29 -10.63
N PRO A 152 -19.34 11.54 -11.12
CA PRO A 152 -20.16 12.10 -12.20
C PRO A 152 -19.65 11.67 -13.60
N VAL A 153 -19.53 10.36 -13.85
CA VAL A 153 -18.95 9.81 -15.09
C VAL A 153 -19.70 10.28 -16.33
N ALA A 154 -21.04 10.33 -16.29
CA ALA A 154 -21.88 10.77 -17.41
C ALA A 154 -21.62 12.21 -17.88
N THR A 155 -21.06 13.08 -17.03
CA THR A 155 -20.74 14.47 -17.38
C THR A 155 -19.27 14.70 -17.73
N MET A 156 -18.43 13.67 -17.61
CA MET A 156 -17.00 13.76 -17.91
C MET A 156 -16.75 13.81 -19.41
N LYS A 157 -15.66 14.46 -19.79
CA LYS A 157 -15.16 14.44 -21.16
C LYS A 157 -14.55 13.07 -21.49
N PRO A 158 -14.47 12.69 -22.78
CA PRO A 158 -13.86 11.41 -23.19
C PRO A 158 -12.45 11.18 -22.63
N GLU A 159 -11.60 12.22 -22.60
CA GLU A 159 -10.25 12.15 -22.06
C GLU A 159 -10.22 11.90 -20.53
N GLU A 160 -11.20 12.43 -19.80
CA GLU A 160 -11.35 12.23 -18.36
C GLU A 160 -11.84 10.81 -18.07
N ILE A 161 -12.80 10.30 -18.87
CA ILE A 161 -13.28 8.92 -18.77
C ILE A 161 -12.12 7.95 -19.03
N GLN A 162 -11.28 8.21 -20.04
CA GLN A 162 -10.12 7.40 -20.33
C GLN A 162 -9.11 7.42 -19.18
N ALA A 163 -8.79 8.60 -18.63
CA ALA A 163 -7.88 8.74 -17.50
C ALA A 163 -8.41 8.04 -16.24
N LEU A 164 -9.70 8.20 -15.94
CA LEU A 164 -10.37 7.51 -14.84
C LEU A 164 -10.33 6.00 -15.02
N GLY A 165 -10.61 5.49 -16.23
CA GLY A 165 -10.57 4.06 -16.53
C GLY A 165 -9.18 3.45 -16.35
N GLN A 166 -8.13 4.16 -16.78
CA GLN A 166 -6.74 3.73 -16.56
C GLN A 166 -6.39 3.68 -15.06
N ALA A 167 -6.72 4.74 -14.32
CA ALA A 167 -6.49 4.81 -12.88
C ALA A 167 -7.27 3.71 -12.14
N LEU A 168 -8.56 3.55 -12.45
CA LEU A 168 -9.44 2.55 -11.85
C LEU A 168 -8.92 1.13 -12.06
N ASN A 169 -8.62 0.75 -13.30
CA ASN A 169 -8.16 -0.59 -13.61
C ASN A 169 -6.80 -0.90 -12.94
N MET A 170 -5.89 0.08 -12.91
CA MET A 170 -4.63 -0.06 -12.18
C MET A 170 -4.86 -0.18 -10.67
N ALA A 171 -5.78 0.59 -10.10
CA ALA A 171 -6.08 0.55 -8.67
C ALA A 171 -6.70 -0.79 -8.26
N ILE A 172 -7.61 -1.35 -9.07
CA ILE A 172 -8.19 -2.68 -8.86
C ILE A 172 -7.11 -3.77 -8.95
N TYR A 173 -6.33 -3.77 -10.03
CA TYR A 173 -5.25 -4.74 -10.26
C TYR A 173 -4.28 -4.77 -9.07
N THR A 174 -3.83 -3.60 -8.64
CA THR A 174 -2.87 -3.48 -7.54
C THR A 174 -3.48 -3.79 -6.17
N ARG A 175 -4.76 -3.51 -5.94
CA ARG A 175 -5.46 -3.89 -4.70
C ARG A 175 -5.55 -5.42 -4.57
N LEU A 176 -5.92 -6.10 -5.66
CA LEU A 176 -5.94 -7.56 -5.72
C LEU A 176 -4.53 -8.15 -5.58
N GLY A 177 -3.53 -7.51 -6.20
CA GLY A 177 -2.12 -7.87 -6.06
C GLY A 177 -1.63 -7.79 -4.61
N GLN A 178 -1.99 -6.75 -3.86
CA GLN A 178 -1.70 -6.63 -2.42
C GLN A 178 -2.31 -7.80 -1.65
N ALA A 179 -3.59 -8.09 -1.85
CA ALA A 179 -4.27 -9.19 -1.16
C ALA A 179 -3.65 -10.57 -1.48
N ASN A 180 -3.23 -10.79 -2.73
CA ASN A 180 -2.55 -12.03 -3.14
C ASN A 180 -1.16 -12.15 -2.49
N ALA A 181 -0.40 -11.05 -2.44
CA ALA A 181 0.90 -11.02 -1.78
C ALA A 181 0.78 -11.26 -0.27
N GLU A 182 -0.25 -10.69 0.37
CA GLU A 182 -0.55 -10.90 1.80
C GLU A 182 -0.94 -12.37 2.09
N LYS A 183 -1.71 -13.01 1.22
CA LYS A 183 -2.01 -14.45 1.34
C LYS A 183 -0.76 -15.32 1.17
N ALA A 184 0.06 -15.02 0.17
CA ALA A 184 1.33 -15.73 -0.06
C ALA A 184 2.29 -15.60 1.13
N TYR A 185 2.18 -14.48 1.84
CA TYR A 185 2.89 -14.22 3.07
C TYR A 185 2.34 -15.04 4.25
N ALA A 186 1.02 -15.09 4.45
CA ALA A 186 0.38 -15.80 5.57
C ALA A 186 0.43 -17.34 5.46
N GLY A 187 0.61 -17.88 4.25
CA GLY A 187 0.59 -19.32 3.99
C GLY A 187 1.87 -20.09 4.38
N LYS A 188 2.73 -19.55 5.26
CA LYS A 188 3.99 -20.18 5.70
C LYS A 188 4.34 -19.88 7.16
#